data_AF-A0AA41QZK7-F1
#
_entry.id   AF-A0AA41QZK7-F1
#
_cell.length_a   1.000
_cell.length_b   1.000
_cell.length_c   1.000
_cell.angle_alpha   90.00
_cell.angle_beta   90.00
_cell.angle_gamma   90.00
#
_symmetry.space_group_name_H-M   'P 1'
#
loop_
_entity.id
_entity.type
_entity.pdbx_description
1 polymer ?
#
loop_
_entity_poly.entity_id
_entity_poly.type
_entity_poly.pdbx_seq_one_letter_code
_entity_poly.pdbx_strand_id
1 'polypeptide(L)'
;MTSQRRDVATLPIDQRGHQQIHLEYLKAEQTGFVKNDSTPGAHIEWMNPVYIYEGAFDCAACGEYPAFSVEVDEAGEPTKLVAKSACALTEGVPMVIELAVPSGKMIVHDSLARVFDFDLMNYNSKLGQAQAQQIMAAQGCAFGPVGNTSPSLVKTGEGAFIIANIDDELEPGEEGYVVGEKLASICTDLWAYSIADLDHFVATARAQLAAASDKERVELVKRELFRWAVQPGDPRDRIDQLGWTVTVVNVTPGTYRFTHHTGEVGFDSDDWPATYAHVELVA
;
A
#
# COMPACT_ATOMS: atom_id res chain seq x y z
N MET A 1 -24.16 3.62 17.89
CA MET A 1 -23.07 2.94 17.18
C MET A 1 -23.60 1.64 16.62
N THR A 2 -23.84 1.56 15.32
CA THR A 2 -24.35 0.36 14.64
C THR A 2 -23.20 -0.62 14.44
N SER A 3 -23.24 -1.78 15.10
CA SER A 3 -22.33 -2.88 14.84
C SER A 3 -22.56 -3.38 13.40
N GLN A 4 -21.59 -3.20 12.50
CA GLN A 4 -21.66 -3.84 11.19
C GLN A 4 -21.45 -5.35 11.36
N ARG A 5 -22.47 -6.13 10.99
CA ARG A 5 -22.39 -7.59 10.90
C ARG A 5 -21.70 -7.94 9.59
N ARG A 6 -20.49 -8.51 9.63
CA ARG A 6 -19.98 -9.35 8.54
C ARG A 6 -20.42 -10.77 8.78
N ASP A 7 -20.98 -11.40 7.76
CA ASP A 7 -21.31 -12.81 7.77
C ASP A 7 -20.01 -13.63 7.83
N VAL A 8 -19.86 -14.47 8.85
CA VAL A 8 -18.67 -15.31 9.08
C VAL A 8 -18.74 -16.61 8.26
N ALA A 9 -19.77 -16.75 7.43
CA ALA A 9 -20.07 -17.97 6.67
C ALA A 9 -19.09 -18.27 5.52
N THR A 10 -18.22 -17.34 5.16
CA THR A 10 -17.16 -17.56 4.18
C THR A 10 -15.86 -17.12 4.81
N LEU A 11 -14.95 -18.07 5.08
CA LEU A 11 -13.53 -17.74 5.19
C LEU A 11 -13.19 -16.86 3.97
N PRO A 12 -12.40 -15.78 4.11
CA PRO A 12 -11.94 -15.06 2.94
C PRO A 12 -11.03 -15.99 2.16
N ILE A 13 -11.63 -16.74 1.23
CA ILE A 13 -10.96 -17.17 0.02
C ILE A 13 -10.55 -15.83 -0.60
N ASP A 14 -9.24 -15.57 -0.70
CA ASP A 14 -8.81 -14.47 -1.55
C ASP A 14 -9.47 -14.68 -2.93
N GLN A 15 -9.79 -13.61 -3.66
CA GLN A 15 -10.56 -13.72 -4.90
C GLN A 15 -9.87 -14.56 -6.01
N ARG A 16 -8.72 -15.20 -5.72
CA ARG A 16 -7.90 -16.04 -6.61
C ARG A 16 -8.06 -17.54 -6.34
N GLY A 17 -8.88 -17.98 -5.39
CA GLY A 17 -9.06 -19.41 -5.12
C GLY A 17 -7.78 -20.10 -4.66
N HIS A 18 -6.80 -19.34 -4.15
CA HIS A 18 -5.57 -19.91 -3.60
C HIS A 18 -5.78 -20.29 -2.14
N GLN A 19 -5.80 -21.59 -1.85
CA GLN A 19 -5.39 -22.10 -0.55
C GLN A 19 -3.88 -21.84 -0.37
N GLN A 20 -3.48 -20.62 -0.01
CA GLN A 20 -2.21 -20.47 0.71
C GLN A 20 -2.43 -20.79 2.18
N ILE A 21 -2.76 -22.05 2.44
CA ILE A 21 -2.70 -22.63 3.78
C ILE A 21 -1.31 -23.23 3.93
N HIS A 22 -0.31 -22.39 4.21
CA HIS A 22 0.92 -22.90 4.80
C HIS A 22 0.61 -23.28 6.25
N LEU A 23 0.51 -24.59 6.51
CA LEU A 23 0.29 -25.20 7.84
C LEU A 23 1.29 -24.72 8.91
N GLU A 24 2.38 -24.05 8.53
CA GLU A 24 3.43 -23.53 9.41
C GLU A 24 3.05 -22.24 10.16
N TYR A 25 1.92 -21.60 9.85
CA TYR A 25 1.43 -20.38 10.54
C TYR A 25 0.39 -20.66 11.66
N LEU A 26 0.24 -21.91 12.09
CA LEU A 26 -0.58 -22.28 13.24
C LEU A 26 0.11 -21.84 14.55
N LYS A 27 -0.15 -20.60 15.00
CA LYS A 27 0.48 -20.05 16.21
C LYS A 27 -0.44 -19.89 17.43
N ALA A 28 -1.76 -20.02 17.28
CA ALA A 28 -2.67 -19.92 18.42
C ALA A 28 -3.89 -20.84 18.29
N GLU A 29 -4.18 -21.61 19.34
CA GLU A 29 -5.49 -22.20 19.55
C GLU A 29 -6.46 -21.06 19.94
N GLN A 30 -7.52 -20.85 19.18
CA GLN A 30 -8.61 -19.95 19.56
C GLN A 30 -9.95 -20.66 19.40
N THR A 31 -10.91 -20.31 20.26
CA THR A 31 -12.28 -20.86 20.22
C THR A 31 -13.20 -19.87 19.52
N GLY A 32 -14.04 -20.35 18.61
CA GLY A 32 -14.91 -19.48 17.81
C GLY A 32 -16.07 -20.20 17.12
N PHE A 33 -16.98 -19.39 16.59
CA PHE A 33 -18.16 -19.86 15.86
C PHE A 33 -17.82 -20.17 14.41
N VAL A 34 -18.20 -21.35 13.93
CA VAL A 34 -18.10 -21.73 12.50
C VAL A 34 -19.47 -22.20 12.03
N LYS A 35 -19.86 -21.78 10.83
CA LYS A 35 -21.05 -22.31 10.17
C LYS A 35 -20.72 -23.71 9.64
N ASN A 36 -21.38 -24.73 10.18
CA ASN A 36 -21.19 -26.10 9.74
C ASN A 36 -22.09 -26.39 8.54
N ASP A 37 -21.59 -26.17 7.33
CA ASP A 37 -22.34 -26.43 6.09
C ASP A 37 -22.45 -27.93 5.75
N SER A 38 -21.82 -28.82 6.53
CA SER A 38 -21.93 -30.27 6.33
C SER A 38 -23.24 -30.87 6.84
N THR A 39 -24.06 -30.09 7.55
CA THR A 39 -25.34 -30.53 8.11
C THR A 39 -26.52 -29.77 7.48
N PRO A 40 -27.53 -30.44 6.89
CA PRO A 40 -28.73 -29.79 6.38
C PRO A 40 -29.45 -29.00 7.50
N GLY A 41 -29.48 -27.67 7.36
CA GLY A 41 -30.06 -26.77 8.37
C GLY A 41 -29.09 -25.76 9.00
N ALA A 42 -27.85 -25.66 8.50
CA ALA A 42 -26.86 -24.60 8.78
C ALA A 42 -27.01 -23.95 10.17
N HIS A 43 -26.55 -24.67 11.19
CA HIS A 43 -26.46 -24.14 12.55
C HIS A 43 -25.07 -23.53 12.74
N ILE A 44 -24.99 -22.41 13.45
CA ILE A 44 -23.70 -21.88 13.91
C ILE A 44 -23.27 -22.77 15.08
N GLU A 45 -22.19 -23.53 14.93
CA GLU A 45 -21.67 -24.41 15.98
C GLU A 45 -20.42 -23.78 16.60
N TRP A 46 -20.32 -23.86 17.93
CA TRP A 46 -19.09 -23.54 18.65
C TRP A 46 -18.13 -24.70 18.48
N MET A 47 -17.20 -24.58 17.53
CA MET A 47 -16.20 -25.62 17.30
C MET A 47 -14.97 -25.33 18.17
N ASN A 48 -14.47 -26.37 18.82
CA ASN A 48 -13.35 -26.30 19.76
C ASN A 48 -12.37 -27.46 19.48
N PRO A 49 -11.08 -27.21 19.16
CA PRO A 49 -10.50 -25.93 18.73
C PRO A 49 -10.75 -25.71 17.23
N VAL A 50 -11.19 -24.50 16.85
CA VAL A 50 -11.09 -24.05 15.46
C VAL A 50 -9.79 -23.30 15.35
N TYR A 51 -8.91 -23.75 14.48
CA TYR A 51 -7.80 -22.90 14.09
C TYR A 51 -8.38 -21.70 13.32
N ILE A 52 -8.58 -20.59 14.02
CA ILE A 52 -8.89 -19.31 13.39
C ILE A 52 -7.58 -18.86 12.76
N TYR A 53 -7.53 -18.88 11.43
CA TYR A 53 -6.35 -18.49 10.69
C TYR A 53 -6.14 -16.97 10.83
N GLU A 54 -4.92 -16.57 11.21
CA GLU A 54 -4.45 -15.19 11.07
C GLU A 54 -4.73 -14.75 9.61
N GLY A 55 -5.54 -13.70 9.44
CA GLY A 55 -5.94 -13.18 8.13
C GLY A 55 -7.44 -13.16 7.85
N ALA A 56 -8.26 -13.90 8.61
CA ALA A 56 -9.72 -13.87 8.40
C ALA A 56 -10.42 -12.66 9.05
N PHE A 57 -9.75 -11.99 10.00
CA PHE A 57 -10.35 -10.91 10.80
C PHE A 57 -9.36 -9.75 10.98
N ASP A 58 -9.33 -8.84 10.02
CA ASP A 58 -8.71 -7.52 10.17
C ASP A 58 -9.76 -6.48 10.57
N CYS A 59 -9.33 -5.45 11.30
CA CYS A 59 -10.17 -4.29 11.53
C CYS A 59 -10.38 -3.56 10.19
N ALA A 60 -11.62 -3.45 9.70
CA ALA A 60 -11.91 -2.74 8.44
C ALA A 60 -11.38 -1.28 8.40
N ALA A 61 -11.26 -0.66 9.57
CA ALA A 61 -10.77 0.72 9.70
C ALA A 61 -9.23 0.81 9.69
N CYS A 62 -8.52 0.09 10.57
CA CYS A 62 -7.04 0.18 10.69
C CYS A 62 -6.24 -0.98 10.07
N GLY A 63 -6.90 -2.04 9.59
CA GLY A 63 -6.26 -3.25 9.07
C GLY A 63 -5.47 -4.06 10.10
N GLU A 64 -5.48 -3.69 11.38
CA GLU A 64 -4.81 -4.47 12.42
C GLU A 64 -5.64 -5.70 12.81
N TYR A 65 -4.95 -6.76 13.20
CA TYR A 65 -5.58 -7.95 13.76
C TYR A 65 -6.04 -7.65 15.20
N PRO A 66 -7.36 -7.69 15.49
CA PRO A 66 -7.82 -7.42 16.84
C PRO A 66 -7.36 -8.52 17.79
N ALA A 67 -6.97 -8.14 19.01
CA ALA A 67 -6.99 -9.10 20.09
C ALA A 67 -8.45 -9.39 20.45
N PHE A 68 -8.86 -10.64 20.51
CA PHE A 68 -10.25 -11.02 20.82
C PHE A 68 -10.44 -11.48 22.26
N SER A 69 -11.65 -11.28 22.77
CA SER A 69 -12.18 -11.86 24.01
C SER A 69 -13.53 -12.52 23.74
N VAL A 70 -13.84 -13.55 24.53
CA VAL A 70 -15.14 -14.23 24.48
C VAL A 70 -16.06 -13.56 25.51
N GLU A 71 -17.20 -13.06 25.07
CA GLU A 71 -18.31 -12.71 25.96
C GLU A 71 -19.10 -13.98 26.30
N VAL A 72 -19.36 -14.19 27.57
CA VAL A 72 -20.16 -15.31 28.09
C VAL A 72 -21.50 -14.80 28.65
N ASP A 73 -22.53 -15.64 28.64
CA ASP A 73 -23.81 -15.34 29.29
C ASP A 73 -23.76 -15.57 30.82
N GLU A 74 -24.92 -15.44 31.49
CA GLU A 74 -25.06 -15.67 32.93
C GLU A 74 -24.73 -17.10 33.36
N ALA A 75 -24.83 -18.08 32.46
CA ALA A 75 -24.47 -19.48 32.71
C ALA A 75 -22.98 -19.76 32.47
N GLY A 76 -22.23 -18.78 31.96
CA GLY A 76 -20.83 -18.92 31.59
C GLY A 76 -20.62 -19.50 30.20
N GLU A 77 -21.67 -19.59 29.38
CA GLU A 77 -21.59 -20.14 28.03
C GLU A 77 -21.16 -19.05 27.03
N PRO A 78 -20.22 -19.33 26.10
CA PRO A 78 -19.80 -18.38 25.08
C PRO A 78 -20.95 -17.89 24.19
N THR A 79 -21.13 -16.58 24.08
CA THR A 79 -22.17 -15.99 23.21
C THR A 79 -21.60 -15.20 22.05
N LYS A 80 -20.45 -14.52 22.21
CA LYS A 80 -19.85 -13.67 21.18
C LYS A 80 -18.33 -13.65 21.28
N LEU A 81 -17.69 -13.45 20.14
CA LEU A 81 -16.31 -13.01 20.06
C LEU A 81 -16.31 -11.48 19.86
N VAL A 82 -15.63 -10.74 20.72
CA VAL A 82 -15.53 -9.28 20.63
C VAL A 82 -14.07 -8.86 20.62
N ALA A 83 -13.76 -7.76 19.94
CA ALA A 83 -12.45 -7.15 20.03
C ALA A 83 -12.23 -6.62 21.46
N LYS A 84 -11.06 -6.91 22.05
CA LYS A 84 -10.65 -6.46 23.38
C LYS A 84 -10.49 -4.96 23.48
N SER A 85 -10.17 -4.32 22.36
CA SER A 85 -9.97 -2.88 22.25
C SER A 85 -10.75 -2.33 21.07
N ALA A 86 -11.29 -1.12 21.24
CA ALA A 86 -11.80 -0.35 20.12
C ALA A 86 -10.66 -0.01 19.15
N CYS A 87 -10.98 0.12 17.86
CA CYS A 87 -10.05 0.62 16.86
C CYS A 87 -9.68 2.07 17.19
N ALA A 88 -8.39 2.41 17.16
CA ALA A 88 -7.92 3.78 17.35
C ALA A 88 -8.14 4.69 16.13
N LEU A 89 -8.43 4.10 14.95
CA LEU A 89 -8.50 4.79 13.66
C LEU A 89 -9.90 4.64 13.05
N THR A 90 -10.95 4.93 13.81
CA THR A 90 -12.35 4.74 13.36
C THR A 90 -12.75 5.57 12.16
N GLU A 91 -12.03 6.67 11.89
CA GLU A 91 -12.24 7.57 10.77
C GLU A 91 -11.26 7.31 9.61
N GLY A 92 -10.48 6.23 9.70
CA GLY A 92 -9.42 5.93 8.74
C GLY A 92 -8.13 6.66 9.08
N VAL A 93 -7.19 6.67 8.13
CA VAL A 93 -5.89 7.33 8.25
C VAL A 93 -5.71 8.29 7.06
N PRO A 94 -6.29 9.50 7.11
CA PRO A 94 -6.02 10.50 6.09
C PRO A 94 -4.54 10.87 6.16
N MET A 95 -3.85 10.80 5.03
CA MET A 95 -2.45 11.20 4.96
C MET A 95 -2.23 12.23 3.88
N VAL A 96 -1.64 13.33 4.32
CA VAL A 96 -1.22 14.43 3.49
C VAL A 96 0.29 14.55 3.67
N ILE A 97 1.03 14.43 2.57
CA ILE A 97 2.48 14.56 2.53
C ILE A 97 2.83 15.75 1.64
N GLU A 98 3.75 16.60 2.07
CA GLU A 98 4.31 17.65 1.22
C GLU A 98 5.73 17.26 0.82
N LEU A 99 6.01 17.26 -0.49
CA LEU A 99 7.28 16.89 -1.10
C LEU A 99 7.84 18.10 -1.85
N ALA A 100 9.02 18.56 -1.44
CA ALA A 100 9.75 19.59 -2.19
C ALA A 100 10.43 18.97 -3.42
N VAL A 101 10.17 19.54 -4.60
CA VAL A 101 10.75 19.14 -5.89
C VAL A 101 11.44 20.33 -6.56
N PRO A 102 12.50 20.89 -5.96
CA PRO A 102 13.21 22.06 -6.49
C PRO A 102 13.92 21.77 -7.82
N SER A 103 14.21 20.52 -8.14
CA SER A 103 14.86 20.16 -9.41
C SER A 103 13.92 20.26 -10.62
N GLY A 104 12.60 20.35 -10.39
CA GLY A 104 11.59 20.21 -11.44
C GLY A 104 11.54 18.80 -12.03
N LYS A 105 12.07 17.80 -11.32
CA LYS A 105 12.09 16.41 -11.76
C LYS A 105 11.69 15.48 -10.63
N MET A 106 10.62 14.72 -10.85
CA MET A 106 10.20 13.64 -9.98
C MET A 106 10.76 12.32 -10.49
N ILE A 107 11.38 11.54 -9.62
CA ILE A 107 11.63 10.11 -9.85
C ILE A 107 10.43 9.33 -9.33
N VAL A 108 9.85 8.45 -10.15
CA VAL A 108 8.67 7.62 -9.85
C VAL A 108 9.09 6.15 -9.95
N HIS A 109 8.78 5.38 -8.90
CA HIS A 109 9.12 3.95 -8.81
C HIS A 109 8.14 3.22 -7.89
N ASP A 110 8.10 1.89 -7.94
CA ASP A 110 7.33 1.06 -7.00
C ASP A 110 7.96 1.07 -5.59
N SER A 111 9.29 1.15 -5.52
CA SER A 111 9.97 1.31 -4.22
C SER A 111 11.35 1.97 -4.30
N LEU A 112 11.47 3.13 -3.64
CA LEU A 112 12.73 3.81 -3.37
C LEU A 112 13.30 3.43 -1.98
N ALA A 113 12.77 2.39 -1.32
CA ALA A 113 13.18 1.92 0.02
C ALA A 113 14.69 1.58 0.12
N ARG A 114 15.31 1.26 -1.01
CA ARG A 114 16.75 0.97 -1.09
C ARG A 114 17.62 2.19 -0.88
N VAL A 115 17.06 3.39 -1.10
CA VAL A 115 17.74 4.68 -0.95
C VAL A 115 17.19 5.45 0.25
N PHE A 116 15.90 5.35 0.53
CA PHE A 116 15.28 5.92 1.74
C PHE A 116 15.06 4.78 2.73
N ASP A 117 15.88 4.73 3.77
CA ASP A 117 15.97 3.60 4.68
C ASP A 117 14.67 3.49 5.50
N PHE A 118 13.91 2.42 5.31
CA PHE A 118 12.77 2.11 6.18
C PHE A 118 12.57 0.61 6.30
N ASP A 119 12.10 0.20 7.47
CA ASP A 119 11.76 -1.18 7.75
C ASP A 119 10.32 -1.47 7.31
N LEU A 120 10.16 -2.49 6.47
CA LEU A 120 8.87 -2.98 5.99
C LEU A 120 8.16 -3.89 7.01
N MET A 121 8.78 -4.17 8.17
CA MET A 121 8.13 -4.93 9.24
C MET A 121 6.81 -4.24 9.62
N ASN A 122 5.70 -4.89 9.27
CA ASN A 122 4.29 -4.47 9.44
C ASN A 122 3.66 -3.64 8.31
N TYR A 123 4.30 -3.45 7.16
CA TYR A 123 3.71 -2.71 6.03
C TYR A 123 2.38 -3.31 5.50
N ASN A 124 2.07 -4.55 5.84
CA ASN A 124 0.81 -5.19 5.44
C ASN A 124 -0.42 -4.70 6.22
N SER A 125 -0.29 -3.94 7.32
CA SER A 125 -1.42 -3.32 8.01
C SER A 125 -1.59 -1.85 7.60
N LYS A 126 -2.81 -1.28 7.66
CA LYS A 126 -2.99 0.16 7.32
C LYS A 126 -2.21 1.07 8.28
N LEU A 127 -2.07 0.68 9.56
CA LEU A 127 -1.21 1.42 10.49
C LEU A 127 0.26 1.37 10.06
N GLY A 128 0.78 0.20 9.69
CA GLY A 128 2.15 0.06 9.22
C GLY A 128 2.39 0.81 7.90
N GLN A 129 1.40 0.83 7.00
CA GLN A 129 1.42 1.68 5.82
C GLN A 129 1.54 3.15 6.22
N ALA A 130 0.71 3.62 7.15
CA ALA A 130 0.76 5.00 7.61
C ALA A 130 2.09 5.40 8.24
N GLN A 131 2.67 4.50 9.05
CA GLN A 131 4.00 4.70 9.62
C GLN A 131 5.07 4.76 8.53
N ALA A 132 5.03 3.85 7.55
CA ALA A 132 5.97 3.86 6.42
C ALA A 132 5.86 5.15 5.61
N GLN A 133 4.65 5.64 5.34
CA GLN A 133 4.43 6.92 4.67
C GLN A 133 5.08 8.09 5.42
N GLN A 134 4.88 8.17 6.74
CA GLN A 134 5.49 9.21 7.58
C GLN A 134 7.02 9.14 7.60
N ILE A 135 7.58 7.93 7.72
CA ILE A 135 9.04 7.71 7.72
C ILE A 135 9.66 8.10 6.37
N MET A 136 9.01 7.73 5.27
CA MET A 136 9.46 8.07 3.92
C MET A 136 9.33 9.56 3.64
N ALA A 137 8.22 10.17 4.05
CA ALA A 137 7.99 11.62 3.93
C ALA A 137 9.08 12.42 4.66
N ALA A 138 9.44 12.01 5.88
CA ALA A 138 10.51 12.64 6.66
C ALA A 138 11.89 12.56 5.96
N GLN A 139 12.07 11.61 5.04
CA GLN A 139 13.26 11.45 4.23
C GLN A 139 13.17 12.13 2.85
N GLY A 140 12.09 12.84 2.55
CA GLY A 140 11.89 13.50 1.26
C GLY A 140 11.43 12.55 0.15
N CYS A 141 10.66 11.52 0.50
CA CYS A 141 10.02 10.60 -0.43
C CYS A 141 8.52 10.49 -0.11
N ALA A 142 7.65 10.87 -1.05
CA ALA A 142 6.25 10.47 -1.00
C ALA A 142 6.17 8.95 -1.23
N PHE A 143 5.43 8.26 -0.38
CA PHE A 143 5.27 6.81 -0.44
C PHE A 143 3.81 6.50 -0.14
N GLY A 144 3.20 5.54 -0.82
CA GLY A 144 1.80 5.22 -0.60
C GLY A 144 1.41 3.82 -1.09
N PRO A 145 0.51 3.12 -0.39
CA PRO A 145 0.04 1.81 -0.82
C PRO A 145 -0.86 1.97 -2.03
N VAL A 146 -0.78 1.01 -2.93
CA VAL A 146 -1.62 0.92 -4.13
C VAL A 146 -2.23 -0.47 -4.31
N GLY A 147 -1.85 -1.43 -3.47
CA GLY A 147 -2.31 -2.81 -3.64
C GLY A 147 -1.72 -3.46 -4.89
N ASN A 148 -2.42 -4.45 -5.45
CA ASN A 148 -1.95 -5.21 -6.62
C ASN A 148 -2.63 -4.73 -7.92
N THR A 149 -2.55 -3.43 -8.20
CA THR A 149 -3.32 -2.79 -9.27
C THR A 149 -2.48 -2.13 -10.35
N SER A 150 -1.16 -2.01 -10.16
CA SER A 150 -0.23 -1.38 -11.11
C SER A 150 -0.69 0.00 -11.62
N PRO A 151 -0.93 0.97 -10.72
CA PRO A 151 -1.49 2.26 -11.12
C PRO A 151 -0.50 3.09 -11.94
N SER A 152 -1.00 4.20 -12.47
CA SER A 152 -0.22 5.16 -13.23
C SER A 152 -0.22 6.53 -12.57
N LEU A 153 0.87 7.29 -12.77
CA LEU A 153 0.90 8.73 -12.51
C LEU A 153 0.35 9.45 -13.76
N VAL A 154 -0.71 10.21 -13.59
CA VAL A 154 -1.41 10.92 -14.68
C VAL A 154 -1.40 12.42 -14.42
N LYS A 155 -0.94 13.22 -15.39
CA LYS A 155 -1.09 14.69 -15.37
C LYS A 155 -2.52 15.06 -15.74
N THR A 156 -3.27 15.61 -14.78
CA THR A 156 -4.66 16.05 -14.98
C THR A 156 -4.78 17.56 -15.22
N GLY A 157 -3.71 18.32 -14.94
CA GLY A 157 -3.64 19.75 -15.19
C GLY A 157 -2.24 20.32 -14.92
N GLU A 158 -2.08 21.63 -15.07
CA GLU A 158 -0.83 22.30 -14.72
C GLU A 158 -0.62 22.24 -13.20
N GLY A 159 0.42 21.51 -12.77
CA GLY A 159 0.69 21.27 -11.36
C GLY A 159 -0.30 20.31 -10.68
N ALA A 160 -1.16 19.62 -11.42
CA ALA A 160 -2.14 18.67 -10.88
C ALA A 160 -1.96 17.28 -11.49
N PHE A 161 -1.90 16.27 -10.63
CA PHE A 161 -1.72 14.87 -11.00
C PHE A 161 -2.58 13.96 -10.11
N ILE A 162 -2.77 12.73 -10.58
CA ILE A 162 -3.33 11.65 -9.76
C ILE A 162 -2.47 10.39 -9.90
N ILE A 163 -2.54 9.54 -8.88
CA ILE A 163 -2.06 8.16 -8.93
C ILE A 163 -3.29 7.28 -8.92
N ALA A 164 -3.61 6.67 -10.05
CA ALA A 164 -4.85 5.94 -10.24
C ALA A 164 -4.65 4.67 -11.07
N ASN A 165 -5.50 3.68 -10.85
CA ASN A 165 -5.63 2.58 -11.80
C ASN A 165 -6.41 3.08 -13.02
N ILE A 166 -5.83 3.00 -14.21
CA ILE A 166 -6.41 3.53 -15.44
C ILE A 166 -6.50 2.44 -16.49
N ASP A 167 -7.54 2.50 -17.31
CA ASP A 167 -7.68 1.64 -18.48
C ASP A 167 -7.16 2.41 -19.69
N ASP A 168 -6.06 1.93 -20.27
CA ASP A 168 -5.52 2.54 -21.49
C ASP A 168 -6.40 2.21 -22.72
N GLU A 169 -7.38 1.31 -22.60
CA GLU A 169 -8.35 0.97 -23.67
C GLU A 169 -9.61 1.84 -23.64
N LEU A 170 -9.88 2.58 -22.55
CA LEU A 170 -11.04 3.45 -22.46
C LEU A 170 -10.82 4.77 -23.23
N GLU A 171 -11.87 5.23 -23.90
CA GLU A 171 -11.91 6.43 -24.73
C GLU A 171 -12.67 7.58 -24.03
N PRO A 172 -12.43 8.85 -24.44
CA PRO A 172 -13.15 10.00 -23.90
C PRO A 172 -14.67 9.84 -23.94
N GLY A 173 -15.29 9.83 -22.76
CA GLY A 173 -16.75 9.72 -22.58
C GLY A 173 -17.21 8.35 -22.07
N GLU A 174 -16.32 7.37 -21.98
CA GLU A 174 -16.61 6.08 -21.35
C GLU A 174 -16.55 6.16 -19.82
N GLU A 175 -17.32 5.31 -19.14
CA GLU A 175 -17.33 5.23 -17.68
C GLU A 175 -15.96 4.78 -17.18
N GLY A 176 -15.39 5.55 -16.26
CA GLY A 176 -14.06 5.32 -15.72
C GLY A 176 -12.90 5.87 -16.55
N TYR A 177 -13.17 6.54 -17.68
CA TYR A 177 -12.13 7.24 -18.43
C TYR A 177 -11.50 8.37 -17.60
N VAL A 178 -10.18 8.32 -17.42
CA VAL A 178 -9.41 9.37 -16.74
C VAL A 178 -8.91 10.40 -17.76
N VAL A 179 -9.29 11.66 -17.58
CA VAL A 179 -8.80 12.76 -18.39
C VAL A 179 -7.39 13.16 -17.95
N GLY A 180 -6.39 12.93 -18.80
CA GLY A 180 -5.02 13.38 -18.55
C GLY A 180 -3.96 12.70 -19.43
N GLU A 181 -2.70 13.02 -19.16
CA GLU A 181 -1.54 12.40 -19.80
C GLU A 181 -0.88 11.42 -18.83
N LYS A 182 -0.81 10.13 -19.20
CA LYS A 182 -0.05 9.12 -18.46
C LYS A 182 1.44 9.41 -18.56
N LEU A 183 2.07 9.69 -17.42
CA LEU A 183 3.50 10.03 -17.36
C LEU A 183 4.38 8.84 -16.96
N ALA A 184 3.85 7.95 -16.11
CA ALA A 184 4.58 6.80 -15.59
C ALA A 184 3.61 5.68 -15.20
N SER A 185 4.06 4.43 -15.34
CA SER A 185 3.42 3.26 -14.72
C SER A 185 4.17 2.85 -13.46
N ILE A 186 3.45 2.40 -12.45
CA ILE A 186 4.00 1.94 -11.17
C ILE A 186 3.80 0.42 -11.10
N CYS A 187 4.89 -0.34 -10.97
CA CYS A 187 4.81 -1.78 -10.72
C CYS A 187 4.27 -2.04 -9.30
N THR A 188 3.59 -3.16 -9.06
CA THR A 188 3.05 -3.50 -7.73
C THR A 188 3.75 -4.65 -7.03
N ASP A 189 5.02 -4.91 -7.34
CA ASP A 189 5.81 -5.93 -6.64
C ASP A 189 5.90 -5.66 -5.12
N LEU A 190 5.84 -4.40 -4.69
CA LEU A 190 5.77 -3.99 -3.28
C LEU A 190 4.44 -3.37 -2.87
N TRP A 191 3.41 -3.48 -3.71
CA TRP A 191 2.06 -2.93 -3.50
C TRP A 191 2.06 -1.45 -3.09
N ALA A 192 3.04 -0.69 -3.56
CA ALA A 192 3.29 0.69 -3.19
C ALA A 192 3.79 1.51 -4.39
N TYR A 193 3.69 2.83 -4.27
CA TYR A 193 4.45 3.77 -5.08
C TYR A 193 5.43 4.54 -4.20
N SER A 194 6.47 5.07 -4.83
CA SER A 194 7.47 5.94 -4.23
C SER A 194 7.89 7.04 -5.21
N ILE A 195 7.85 8.29 -4.74
CA ILE A 195 8.16 9.48 -5.53
C ILE A 195 9.06 10.41 -4.73
N ALA A 196 10.15 10.88 -5.33
CA ALA A 196 11.06 11.84 -4.72
C ALA A 196 11.51 12.89 -5.74
N ASP A 197 12.10 13.98 -5.23
CA ASP A 197 12.91 14.86 -6.07
C ASP A 197 14.16 14.12 -6.56
N LEU A 198 14.48 14.25 -7.86
CA LEU A 198 15.58 13.51 -8.47
C LEU A 198 16.94 13.88 -7.85
N ASP A 199 17.20 15.16 -7.62
CA ASP A 199 18.49 15.60 -7.09
C ASP A 199 18.66 15.14 -5.64
N HIS A 200 17.58 15.20 -4.84
CA HIS A 200 17.56 14.68 -3.47
C HIS A 200 17.79 13.16 -3.43
N PHE A 201 17.14 12.40 -4.30
CA PHE A 201 17.36 10.96 -4.44
C PHE A 201 18.84 10.64 -4.75
N VAL A 202 19.42 11.31 -5.76
CA VAL A 202 20.82 11.10 -6.14
C VAL A 202 21.78 11.46 -5.01
N ALA A 203 21.54 12.58 -4.31
CA ALA A 203 22.35 12.99 -3.17
C ALA A 203 22.29 11.96 -2.03
N THR A 204 21.09 11.49 -1.70
CA THR A 204 20.85 10.48 -0.65
C THR A 204 21.53 9.17 -0.98
N ALA A 205 21.36 8.68 -2.21
CA ALA A 205 21.99 7.43 -2.65
C ALA A 205 23.52 7.52 -2.61
N ARG A 206 24.11 8.66 -3.00
CA ARG A 206 25.57 8.89 -2.91
C ARG A 206 26.06 8.89 -1.46
N ALA A 207 25.31 9.54 -0.56
CA ALA A 207 25.65 9.55 0.86
C ALA A 207 25.61 8.14 1.47
N GLN A 208 24.60 7.34 1.12
CA GLN A 208 24.52 5.94 1.57
C GLN A 208 25.67 5.09 1.05
N LEU A 209 26.05 5.24 -0.23
CA LEU A 209 27.24 4.55 -0.77
C LEU A 209 28.52 4.90 -0.03
N ALA A 210 28.70 6.17 0.30
CA ALA A 210 29.89 6.63 1.01
C ALA A 210 29.94 6.10 2.45
N ALA A 211 28.78 5.91 3.09
CA ALA A 211 28.67 5.42 4.46
C ALA A 211 28.64 3.88 4.59
N ALA A 212 28.31 3.16 3.52
CA ALA A 212 28.10 1.73 3.58
C ALA A 212 29.42 0.97 3.78
N SER A 213 29.54 0.29 4.92
CA SER A 213 30.63 -0.64 5.23
C SER A 213 30.31 -2.09 4.82
N ASP A 214 29.03 -2.38 4.59
CA ASP A 214 28.54 -3.68 4.13
C ASP A 214 28.66 -3.79 2.61
N LYS A 215 29.43 -4.77 2.15
CA LYS A 215 29.67 -5.02 0.72
C LYS A 215 28.36 -5.32 -0.03
N GLU A 216 27.39 -5.98 0.60
CA GLU A 216 26.12 -6.32 -0.05
C GLU A 216 25.27 -5.06 -0.26
N ARG A 217 25.14 -4.21 0.76
CA ARG A 217 24.48 -2.90 0.65
C ARG A 217 25.18 -2.00 -0.37
N VAL A 218 26.53 -1.98 -0.39
CA VAL A 218 27.30 -1.23 -1.39
C VAL A 218 26.99 -1.70 -2.80
N GLU A 219 27.03 -3.00 -3.08
CA GLU A 219 26.75 -3.51 -4.42
C GLU A 219 25.30 -3.31 -4.84
N LEU A 220 24.35 -3.38 -3.90
CA LEU A 220 22.94 -3.11 -4.17
C LEU A 220 22.70 -1.64 -4.53
N VAL A 221 23.18 -0.70 -3.71
CA VAL A 221 23.04 0.74 -4.00
C VAL A 221 23.88 1.14 -5.21
N LYS A 222 25.05 0.54 -5.42
CA LYS A 222 25.83 0.73 -6.66
C LYS A 222 25.04 0.23 -7.83
N ARG A 223 24.35 -0.91 -7.77
CA ARG A 223 23.53 -1.38 -8.89
C ARG A 223 22.46 -0.37 -9.24
N GLU A 224 21.79 0.21 -8.25
CA GLU A 224 20.80 1.28 -8.47
C GLU A 224 21.46 2.54 -9.05
N LEU A 225 22.57 3.02 -8.48
CA LEU A 225 23.25 4.22 -8.96
C LEU A 225 24.00 4.04 -10.28
N PHE A 226 24.55 2.87 -10.57
CA PHE A 226 25.32 2.54 -11.78
C PHE A 226 24.38 2.33 -12.97
N ARG A 227 23.17 1.81 -12.71
CA ARG A 227 22.03 1.86 -13.66
C ARG A 227 21.69 3.29 -14.07
N TRP A 228 21.85 4.25 -13.16
CA TRP A 228 21.63 5.68 -13.40
C TRP A 228 22.84 6.43 -13.99
N ALA A 229 24.06 6.08 -13.56
CA ALA A 229 25.27 6.88 -13.81
C ALA A 229 26.11 6.41 -14.99
N VAL A 230 25.89 5.20 -15.51
CA VAL A 230 26.79 4.58 -16.50
C VAL A 230 26.12 4.47 -17.86
N GLN A 231 25.99 5.61 -18.52
CA GLN A 231 26.48 5.83 -19.89
C GLN A 231 26.36 7.31 -20.28
N PRO A 232 27.29 7.86 -21.09
CA PRO A 232 27.13 9.20 -21.66
C PRO A 232 25.88 9.23 -22.54
N GLY A 233 24.94 10.12 -22.22
CA GLY A 233 23.63 10.25 -22.85
C GLY A 233 22.62 10.83 -21.85
N ASP A 234 21.46 11.25 -22.33
CA ASP A 234 20.37 11.66 -21.45
C ASP A 234 19.81 10.41 -20.75
N PRO A 235 19.70 10.37 -19.40
CA PRO A 235 19.09 9.26 -18.69
C PRO A 235 17.67 8.91 -19.18
N ARG A 236 16.98 9.85 -19.82
CA ARG A 236 15.66 9.65 -20.46
C ARG A 236 15.69 8.68 -21.64
N ASP A 237 16.84 8.50 -22.30
CA ASP A 237 16.93 7.72 -23.54
C ASP A 237 16.99 6.20 -23.31
N ARG A 238 17.06 5.72 -22.06
CA ARG A 238 17.31 4.29 -21.75
C ARG A 238 16.56 3.72 -20.54
N ILE A 239 15.46 4.34 -20.11
CA ILE A 239 14.59 3.82 -19.04
C ILE A 239 14.12 2.38 -19.32
N ASP A 240 13.96 2.03 -20.59
CA ASP A 240 13.57 0.71 -21.10
C ASP A 240 14.60 -0.41 -20.82
N GLN A 241 15.86 -0.09 -20.51
CA GLN A 241 16.93 -1.07 -20.27
C GLN A 241 17.10 -1.47 -18.79
N LEU A 242 16.40 -0.80 -17.88
CA LEU A 242 16.57 -0.97 -16.44
C LEU A 242 15.89 -2.24 -15.87
N GLY A 243 15.10 -2.93 -16.70
CA GLY A 243 14.35 -4.14 -16.37
C GLY A 243 13.21 -3.90 -15.36
N TRP A 244 13.21 -2.75 -14.67
CA TRP A 244 12.30 -2.31 -13.61
C TRP A 244 11.98 -0.82 -13.90
N THR A 245 10.72 -0.43 -13.82
CA THR A 245 10.19 0.83 -14.38
C THR A 245 10.43 2.03 -13.48
N VAL A 246 11.68 2.49 -13.39
CA VAL A 246 11.96 3.83 -12.86
C VAL A 246 11.64 4.85 -13.96
N THR A 247 10.77 5.80 -13.66
CA THR A 247 10.44 6.88 -14.60
C THR A 247 10.86 8.22 -14.01
N VAL A 248 11.48 9.10 -14.82
CA VAL A 248 11.66 10.51 -14.44
C VAL A 248 10.73 11.38 -15.23
N VAL A 249 9.98 12.19 -14.49
CA VAL A 249 8.95 13.08 -15.00
C VAL A 249 9.41 14.51 -14.77
N ASN A 250 9.35 15.34 -15.81
CA ASN A 250 9.57 16.78 -15.67
C ASN A 250 8.29 17.44 -15.14
N VAL A 251 8.43 18.26 -14.10
CA VAL A 251 7.34 18.97 -13.45
C VAL A 251 7.76 20.43 -13.19
N THR A 252 6.79 21.27 -12.84
CA THR A 252 7.09 22.62 -12.37
C THR A 252 7.86 22.53 -11.04
N PRO A 253 9.02 23.18 -10.88
CA PRO A 253 9.69 23.21 -9.59
C PRO A 253 8.81 23.80 -8.50
N GLY A 254 8.77 23.17 -7.33
CA GLY A 254 7.96 23.63 -6.20
C GLY A 254 7.67 22.54 -5.19
N THR A 255 6.71 22.78 -4.29
CA THR A 255 6.25 21.82 -3.29
C THR A 255 4.94 21.20 -3.72
N TYR A 256 4.89 19.88 -3.71
CA TYR A 256 3.72 19.10 -4.08
C TYR A 256 3.06 18.47 -2.86
N ARG A 257 1.75 18.62 -2.72
CA ARG A 257 0.94 17.94 -1.71
C ARG A 257 0.35 16.68 -2.28
N PHE A 258 0.62 15.54 -1.64
CA PHE A 258 0.04 14.24 -1.89
C PHE A 258 -1.06 13.98 -0.86
N THR A 259 -2.30 13.84 -1.31
CA THR A 259 -3.44 13.44 -0.48
C THR A 259 -3.77 11.98 -0.79
N HIS A 260 -3.53 11.08 0.17
CA HIS A 260 -3.70 9.64 -0.01
C HIS A 260 -5.07 9.16 0.47
N HIS A 261 -5.75 8.36 -0.35
CA HIS A 261 -7.12 7.91 -0.10
C HIS A 261 -7.22 6.48 0.44
N THR A 262 -6.16 5.68 0.34
CA THR A 262 -6.17 4.27 0.76
C THR A 262 -6.46 4.05 2.24
N GLY A 263 -6.17 5.05 3.08
CA GLY A 263 -6.49 5.04 4.50
C GLY A 263 -7.92 5.44 4.82
N GLU A 264 -8.68 6.01 3.88
CA GLU A 264 -10.03 6.54 4.13
C GLU A 264 -11.05 5.42 4.38
N VAL A 265 -12.07 5.75 5.18
CA VAL A 265 -13.19 4.83 5.41
C VAL A 265 -14.00 4.70 4.13
N GLY A 266 -14.16 3.45 3.67
CA GLY A 266 -14.92 3.16 2.45
C GLY A 266 -14.14 3.33 1.16
N PHE A 267 -12.82 3.57 1.22
CA PHE A 267 -11.98 3.46 0.04
C PHE A 267 -12.09 2.04 -0.54
N ASP A 268 -12.46 1.96 -1.81
CA ASP A 268 -12.59 0.71 -2.56
C ASP A 268 -11.47 0.64 -3.61
N SER A 269 -10.53 -0.27 -3.40
CA SER A 269 -9.42 -0.48 -4.35
C SER A 269 -9.86 -1.18 -5.63
N ASP A 270 -11.06 -1.75 -5.63
CA ASP A 270 -11.64 -2.47 -6.76
C ASP A 270 -12.56 -1.54 -7.60
N ASP A 271 -12.79 -0.30 -7.14
CA ASP A 271 -13.46 0.73 -7.93
C ASP A 271 -12.62 1.10 -9.17
N TRP A 272 -13.28 1.53 -10.24
CA TRP A 272 -12.61 1.85 -11.50
C TRP A 272 -13.01 3.23 -12.04
N PRO A 273 -12.08 4.21 -12.08
CA PRO A 273 -10.69 4.14 -11.66
C PRO A 273 -10.53 4.30 -10.13
N ALA A 274 -9.82 3.37 -9.49
CA ALA A 274 -9.38 3.57 -8.11
C ALA A 274 -8.30 4.68 -8.06
N THR A 275 -8.62 5.82 -7.45
CA THR A 275 -7.69 6.93 -7.27
C THR A 275 -7.01 6.85 -5.91
N TYR A 276 -5.76 6.40 -5.89
CA TYR A 276 -4.98 6.19 -4.66
C TYR A 276 -4.49 7.49 -4.03
N ALA A 277 -4.14 8.49 -4.86
CA ALA A 277 -3.72 9.78 -4.37
C ALA A 277 -3.99 10.91 -5.38
N HIS A 278 -4.32 12.09 -4.84
CA HIS A 278 -4.23 13.36 -5.58
C HIS A 278 -2.90 14.05 -5.28
N VAL A 279 -2.31 14.68 -6.30
CA VAL A 279 -1.05 15.42 -6.18
C VAL A 279 -1.22 16.82 -6.75
N GLU A 280 -0.96 17.83 -5.94
CA GLU A 280 -1.14 19.24 -6.32
C GLU A 280 0.08 20.09 -5.98
N LEU A 281 0.48 21.00 -6.88
CA LEU A 281 1.50 22.02 -6.63
C LEU A 281 0.91 23.08 -5.67
N VAL A 282 1.57 23.30 -4.53
CA VAL A 282 1.06 24.19 -3.47
C VAL A 282 1.98 25.37 -3.15
N ALA A 283 3.24 25.35 -3.58
CA ALA A 283 4.19 26.44 -3.39
C ALA A 283 5.33 26.41 -4.42
#